data_AF-A0AA90ZG29-F1
#
_entry.id   AF-A0AA90ZG29-F1
#
_cell.length_a   1.000
_cell.length_b   1.000
_cell.length_c   1.000
_cell.angle_alpha   90.00
_cell.angle_beta   90.00
_cell.angle_gamma   90.00
#
_symmetry.space_group_name_H-M   'P 1'
#
loop_
_entity.id
_entity.type
_entity.pdbx_description
1 polymer ?
#
loop_
_entity_poly.entity_id
_entity_poly.type
_entity_poly.pdbx_seq_one_letter_code
_entity_poly.pdbx_strand_id
1 'polypeptide(L)'
;MKNALMLSGFMTALSSLPAMAQELEIIGKPVDGGMGFQPAATSLATGIQRLDGMILVIITVICLLVAGLLVYCIVRYNERVNPKPARFSHYTPVEIAWTLGPILILVFIGAFSLPVLFKQQEIPEGDITIKVVGNQWYWTYEYVDHDFAFDSYLLGHPATLDEGARPADADVTAFVLDDAMRAKLADAGYSDDEWLLATDTAVVVPVGKVIVMQVTASDVIHSWTIPSFGVKQDGVPGRLAELWFEAEKEGIYFGQCSELCGKDHAYMPITVKVVSQEAYDQWLQGAIEEYAGLPQSYQVASN
;
A
#
# COMPACT_ATOMS: atom_id res chain seq x y z
N MET A 1 -39.56 -6.23 -33.01
CA MET A 1 -38.44 -7.10 -32.58
C MET A 1 -37.92 -6.51 -31.29
N LYS A 2 -38.58 -6.83 -30.18
CA LYS A 2 -38.19 -7.87 -29.20
C LYS A 2 -37.00 -7.42 -28.34
N ASN A 3 -37.36 -6.72 -27.26
CA ASN A 3 -36.90 -6.88 -25.89
C ASN A 3 -35.48 -7.45 -25.71
N ALA A 4 -34.51 -6.56 -25.54
CA ALA A 4 -33.35 -6.87 -24.70
C ALA A 4 -33.75 -6.45 -23.28
N LEU A 5 -34.15 -7.44 -22.46
CA LEU A 5 -34.25 -7.28 -21.02
C LEU A 5 -32.88 -6.76 -20.54
N MET A 6 -32.83 -5.50 -20.09
CA MET A 6 -31.89 -5.14 -19.03
C MET A 6 -32.35 -5.93 -17.80
N LEU A 7 -31.69 -7.05 -17.55
CA LEU A 7 -31.75 -7.68 -16.25
C LEU A 7 -30.93 -6.78 -15.31
N SER A 8 -31.55 -5.70 -14.86
CA SER A 8 -31.13 -5.01 -13.65
C SER A 8 -31.21 -6.05 -12.54
N GLY A 9 -30.07 -6.65 -12.21
CA GLY A 9 -29.94 -7.52 -11.06
C GLY A 9 -30.45 -6.74 -9.86
N PHE A 10 -31.54 -7.20 -9.28
CA PHE A 10 -32.07 -6.68 -8.04
C PHE A 10 -31.01 -6.96 -6.98
N MET A 11 -30.19 -5.96 -6.64
CA MET A 11 -29.31 -6.00 -5.47
C MET A 11 -30.22 -6.05 -4.25
N THR A 12 -30.65 -7.26 -3.86
CA THR A 12 -30.79 -7.52 -2.44
C THR A 12 -29.38 -7.48 -1.88
N ALA A 13 -28.96 -6.28 -1.45
CA ALA A 13 -27.99 -6.14 -0.39
C ALA A 13 -28.61 -6.87 0.82
N LEU A 14 -28.44 -8.19 0.89
CA LEU A 14 -28.24 -8.78 2.19
C LEU A 14 -26.96 -8.11 2.66
N SER A 15 -27.17 -7.10 3.53
CA SER A 15 -26.18 -6.55 4.42
C SER A 15 -25.03 -7.52 4.54
N SER A 16 -23.85 -7.09 4.08
CA SER A 16 -22.56 -7.61 4.53
C SER A 16 -22.79 -8.41 5.80
N LEU A 17 -22.65 -9.73 5.76
CA LEU A 17 -22.50 -10.44 7.01
C LEU A 17 -21.33 -9.69 7.65
N PRO A 18 -21.54 -8.91 8.74
CA PRO A 18 -20.39 -8.35 9.41
C PRO A 18 -19.57 -9.59 9.71
N ALA A 19 -18.34 -9.67 9.22
CA ALA A 19 -17.42 -10.69 9.71
C ALA A 19 -17.50 -10.56 11.24
N MET A 20 -18.23 -11.50 11.84
CA MET A 20 -18.87 -11.29 13.12
C MET A 20 -17.78 -11.13 14.16
N ALA A 21 -17.84 -10.02 14.90
CA ALA A 21 -17.38 -9.95 16.28
C ALA A 21 -15.89 -10.22 16.59
N GLN A 22 -14.96 -9.92 15.68
CA GLN A 22 -13.58 -9.65 16.10
C GLN A 22 -13.28 -8.16 15.89
N GLU A 23 -13.25 -7.40 16.98
CA GLU A 23 -12.65 -6.06 16.98
C GLU A 23 -11.17 -6.23 16.62
N LEU A 24 -10.85 -6.05 15.34
CA LEU A 24 -9.47 -6.07 14.86
C LEU A 24 -8.81 -4.74 15.21
N GLU A 25 -7.58 -4.82 15.74
CA GLU A 25 -6.76 -3.65 15.96
C GLU A 25 -6.40 -3.01 14.61
N ILE A 26 -6.57 -1.69 14.50
CA ILE A 26 -6.09 -0.92 13.34
C ILE A 26 -4.60 -0.64 13.54
N ILE A 27 -3.75 -1.28 12.74
CA ILE A 27 -2.29 -1.26 12.89
C ILE A 27 -1.64 -0.49 11.75
N GLY A 28 -1.95 -0.86 10.51
CA GLY A 28 -1.30 -0.30 9.33
C GLY A 28 -1.87 1.03 8.88
N LYS A 29 -1.70 2.07 9.71
CA LYS A 29 -2.13 3.44 9.41
C LYS A 29 -1.03 4.46 9.72
N PRO A 30 -1.02 5.63 9.07
CA PRO A 30 -0.18 6.74 9.52
C PRO A 30 -0.60 7.21 10.92
N VAL A 31 0.34 7.81 11.64
CA VAL A 31 0.11 8.42 12.96
C VAL A 31 0.46 9.90 12.86
N ASP A 32 -0.39 10.77 13.41
CA ASP A 32 -0.15 12.22 13.41
C ASP A 32 1.21 12.55 14.04
N GLY A 33 1.98 13.41 13.36
CA GLY A 33 3.36 13.75 13.74
C GLY A 33 4.38 12.61 13.60
N GLY A 34 4.01 11.46 13.03
CA GLY A 34 4.92 10.33 12.80
C GLY A 34 6.08 10.69 11.85
N MET A 35 7.31 10.37 12.26
CA MET A 35 8.53 10.62 11.46
C MET A 35 9.19 9.34 10.93
N GLY A 36 8.72 8.17 11.37
CA GLY A 36 9.23 6.87 10.96
C GLY A 36 8.28 6.15 10.02
N PHE A 37 8.59 4.88 9.73
CA PHE A 37 7.70 4.00 9.00
C PHE A 37 6.44 3.66 9.81
N GLN A 38 5.40 3.20 9.11
CA GLN A 38 4.30 2.47 9.73
C GLN A 38 4.81 1.18 10.41
N PRO A 39 4.06 0.60 11.38
CA PRO A 39 4.45 -0.63 12.04
C PRO A 39 4.71 -1.78 11.04
N ALA A 40 5.85 -2.47 11.17
CA ALA A 40 6.11 -3.66 10.37
C ALA A 40 5.20 -4.81 10.82
N ALA A 41 4.50 -5.43 9.87
CA ALA A 41 3.65 -6.59 10.10
C ALA A 41 4.06 -7.81 9.25
N THR A 42 5.20 -7.73 8.57
CA THR A 42 5.77 -8.83 7.79
C THR A 42 7.30 -8.86 7.97
N SER A 43 7.88 -10.02 7.67
CA SER A 43 9.33 -10.15 7.62
C SER A 43 10.00 -9.31 6.50
N LEU A 44 9.26 -8.95 5.45
CA LEU A 44 9.71 -8.04 4.39
C LEU A 44 9.81 -6.61 4.91
N ALA A 45 8.74 -6.08 5.52
CA ALA A 45 8.72 -4.75 6.11
C ALA A 45 9.82 -4.59 7.18
N THR A 46 9.98 -5.60 8.04
CA THR A 46 11.06 -5.62 9.04
C THR A 46 12.45 -5.54 8.41
N GLY A 47 12.67 -6.26 7.30
CA GLY A 47 13.92 -6.19 6.53
C GLY A 47 14.18 -4.79 5.96
N ILE A 48 13.16 -4.18 5.36
CA ILE A 48 13.22 -2.82 4.81
C ILE A 48 13.56 -1.80 5.90
N GLN A 49 12.85 -1.82 7.03
CA GLN A 49 13.07 -0.85 8.11
C GLN A 49 14.45 -0.97 8.74
N ARG A 50 15.00 -2.18 8.87
CA ARG A 50 16.38 -2.39 9.34
C ARG A 50 17.42 -1.89 8.34
N LEU A 51 17.21 -2.17 7.05
CA LEU A 51 18.09 -1.71 5.99
C LEU A 51 18.10 -0.18 5.91
N ASP A 52 16.92 0.44 5.93
CA ASP A 52 16.77 1.90 5.97
C ASP A 52 17.46 2.49 7.19
N GLY A 53 17.21 1.97 8.40
CA GLY A 53 17.85 2.47 9.61
C GLY A 53 19.38 2.44 9.56
N MET A 54 19.96 1.38 8.98
CA MET A 54 21.42 1.31 8.73
C MET A 54 21.88 2.39 7.74
N ILE A 55 21.19 2.53 6.61
CA ILE A 55 21.52 3.54 5.59
C ILE A 55 21.37 4.95 6.17
N LEU A 56 20.31 5.21 6.93
CA LEU A 56 20.03 6.49 7.59
C LEU A 56 21.17 6.91 8.51
N VAL A 57 21.72 5.98 9.31
CA VAL A 57 22.89 6.24 10.15
C VAL A 57 24.11 6.61 9.29
N ILE A 58 24.39 5.84 8.23
CA ILE A 58 25.52 6.08 7.32
C ILE A 58 25.40 7.48 6.69
N ILE A 59 24.27 7.80 6.07
CA ILE A 59 24.09 9.09 5.39
C ILE A 59 24.06 10.26 6.38
N THR A 60 23.54 10.06 7.60
CA THR A 60 23.57 11.09 8.64
C THR A 60 25.01 11.43 9.03
N VAL A 61 25.87 10.43 9.24
CA VAL A 61 27.29 10.66 9.52
C VAL A 61 27.99 11.38 8.36
N ILE A 62 27.70 11.01 7.12
CA ILE A 62 28.24 11.69 5.92
C ILE A 62 27.77 13.15 5.87
N CYS A 63 26.48 13.41 6.07
CA CYS A 63 25.92 14.75 6.09
C CYS A 63 26.53 15.62 7.19
N LEU A 64 26.70 15.07 8.40
CA LEU A 64 27.36 15.77 9.52
C LEU A 64 28.83 16.05 9.22
N LEU A 65 29.55 15.13 8.57
CA LEU A 65 30.92 15.35 8.12
C LEU A 65 31.00 16.50 7.11
N VAL A 66 30.15 16.47 6.07
CA VAL A 66 30.12 17.51 5.03
C VAL A 66 29.74 18.86 5.64
N ALA A 67 28.68 18.91 6.44
CA ALA A 67 28.25 20.13 7.13
C ALA A 67 29.34 20.67 8.07
N GLY A 68 29.99 19.80 8.84
CA GLY A 68 31.10 20.16 9.72
C GLY A 68 32.30 20.73 8.96
N LEU A 69 32.69 20.12 7.83
CA LEU A 69 33.76 20.62 6.96
C LEU A 69 33.40 21.98 6.36
N LEU A 70 32.16 22.18 5.93
CA LEU A 70 31.68 23.47 5.42
C LEU A 70 31.74 24.55 6.52
N VAL A 71 31.23 24.27 7.72
CA VAL A 71 31.30 25.19 8.87
C VAL A 71 32.75 25.50 9.21
N TYR A 72 33.62 24.48 9.24
CA TYR A 72 35.05 24.68 9.47
C TYR A 72 35.67 25.59 8.41
N CYS A 73 35.38 25.37 7.13
CA CYS A 73 35.87 26.21 6.04
C CYS A 73 35.39 27.66 6.15
N ILE A 74 34.11 27.87 6.47
CA ILE A 74 33.51 29.20 6.66
C ILE A 74 34.20 29.94 7.82
N VAL A 75 34.41 29.28 8.96
CA VAL A 75 34.99 29.91 10.15
C VAL A 75 36.50 30.11 10.01
N ARG A 76 37.22 29.14 9.45
CA ARG A 76 38.68 29.14 9.38
C ARG A 76 39.24 29.92 8.19
N TYR A 77 38.53 29.90 7.06
CA TYR A 77 39.01 30.44 5.79
C TYR A 77 38.17 31.60 5.23
N ASN A 78 37.31 32.24 6.03
CA ASN A 78 36.71 33.53 5.64
C ASN A 78 37.79 34.60 5.45
N GLU A 79 37.46 35.62 4.65
CA GLU A 79 38.37 36.69 4.24
C GLU A 79 39.01 37.45 5.41
N ARG A 80 38.28 37.64 6.52
CA ARG A 80 38.81 38.32 7.71
C ARG A 80 39.93 37.54 8.39
N VAL A 81 39.81 36.22 8.46
CA VAL A 81 40.78 35.33 9.14
C VAL A 81 41.89 34.87 8.18
N ASN A 82 41.56 34.63 6.91
CA ASN A 82 42.49 34.18 5.89
C ASN A 82 42.45 35.09 4.64
N PRO A 83 43.01 36.31 4.71
CA PRO A 83 42.90 37.32 3.65
C PRO A 83 43.69 36.98 2.38
N LYS A 84 44.61 36.01 2.44
CA LYS A 84 45.39 35.54 1.28
C LYS A 84 45.01 34.09 0.98
N PRO A 85 44.24 33.80 -0.08
CA PRO A 85 43.83 32.43 -0.41
C PRO A 85 45.03 31.61 -0.92
N ALA A 86 45.02 30.32 -0.57
CA ALA A 86 45.94 29.35 -1.17
C ALA A 86 45.59 29.12 -2.65
N ARG A 87 46.55 28.58 -3.42
CA ARG A 87 46.41 28.35 -4.88
C ARG A 87 46.64 26.90 -5.32
N PHE A 88 46.64 25.95 -4.38
CA PHE A 88 46.72 24.53 -4.76
C PHE A 88 45.42 24.14 -5.48
N SER A 89 45.52 23.27 -6.48
CA SER A 89 44.37 22.72 -7.19
C SER A 89 44.25 21.20 -7.06
N HIS A 90 45.28 20.53 -6.54
CA HIS A 90 45.35 19.08 -6.45
C HIS A 90 46.03 18.63 -5.16
N TYR A 91 45.59 17.50 -4.64
CA TYR A 91 46.29 16.74 -3.61
C TYR A 91 45.89 15.27 -3.72
N THR A 92 46.65 14.53 -4.53
CA THR A 92 46.37 13.15 -4.92
C THR A 92 46.01 12.21 -3.77
N PRO A 93 46.65 12.24 -2.59
CA PRO A 93 46.27 11.35 -1.49
C PRO A 93 44.81 11.53 -1.02
N VAL A 94 44.32 12.78 -0.96
CA VAL A 94 42.93 13.05 -0.59
C VAL A 94 41.98 12.69 -1.73
N GLU A 95 42.39 12.93 -2.98
CA GLU A 95 41.62 12.55 -4.16
C GLU A 95 41.38 11.03 -4.22
N ILE A 96 42.39 10.24 -3.90
CA ILE A 96 42.26 8.78 -3.79
C ILE A 96 41.32 8.41 -2.63
N ALA A 97 41.48 9.05 -1.47
CA ALA A 97 40.68 8.75 -0.28
C ALA A 97 39.18 9.02 -0.49
N TRP A 98 38.80 10.18 -1.05
CA TRP A 98 37.40 10.51 -1.31
C TRP A 98 36.79 9.74 -2.48
N THR A 99 37.59 9.01 -3.25
CA THR A 99 37.10 8.18 -4.36
C THR A 99 36.88 6.75 -3.86
N LEU A 100 37.87 6.18 -3.17
CA LEU A 100 37.77 4.83 -2.62
C LEU A 100 36.79 4.76 -1.44
N GLY A 101 36.72 5.79 -0.60
CA GLY A 101 35.81 5.84 0.55
C GLY A 101 34.35 5.59 0.18
N PRO A 102 33.75 6.40 -0.72
CA PRO A 102 32.39 6.20 -1.20
C PRO A 102 32.17 4.83 -1.85
N ILE A 103 33.14 4.33 -2.64
CA ILE A 103 33.03 3.00 -3.25
C ILE A 103 32.90 1.91 -2.18
N LEU A 104 33.74 1.95 -1.15
CA LEU A 104 33.68 0.97 -0.05
C LEU A 104 32.37 1.06 0.74
N ILE A 105 31.85 2.27 0.96
CA ILE A 105 30.54 2.48 1.60
C ILE A 105 29.43 1.86 0.76
N LEU A 106 29.42 2.08 -0.56
CA LEU A 106 28.41 1.52 -1.45
C LEU A 106 28.50 -0.02 -1.54
N VAL A 107 29.71 -0.58 -1.61
CA VAL A 107 29.91 -2.04 -1.56
C VAL A 107 29.39 -2.63 -0.26
N PHE A 108 29.65 -1.96 0.87
CA PHE A 108 29.13 -2.35 2.18
C PHE A 108 27.59 -2.34 2.19
N ILE A 109 26.95 -1.25 1.74
CA ILE A 109 25.48 -1.17 1.65
C ILE A 109 24.93 -2.29 0.76
N GLY A 110 25.54 -2.50 -0.41
CA GLY A 110 25.14 -3.53 -1.37
C GLY A 110 25.16 -4.94 -0.78
N ALA A 111 26.13 -5.25 0.09
CA ALA A 111 26.25 -6.56 0.74
C ALA A 111 25.05 -6.90 1.65
N PHE A 112 24.39 -5.89 2.25
CA PHE A 112 23.19 -6.08 3.07
C PHE A 112 21.89 -5.83 2.29
N SER A 113 21.91 -4.97 1.28
CA SER A 113 20.73 -4.63 0.48
C SER A 113 20.32 -5.75 -0.48
N LEU A 114 21.26 -6.43 -1.12
CA LEU A 114 20.95 -7.46 -2.11
C LEU A 114 20.16 -8.65 -1.52
N PRO A 115 20.54 -9.24 -0.37
CA PRO A 115 19.74 -10.32 0.23
C PRO A 115 18.30 -9.92 0.55
N VAL A 116 18.07 -8.67 0.98
CA VAL A 116 16.72 -8.14 1.22
C VAL A 116 15.94 -8.04 -0.09
N LEU A 117 16.59 -7.56 -1.16
CA LEU A 117 15.98 -7.48 -2.50
C LEU A 117 15.59 -8.86 -3.03
N PHE A 118 16.50 -9.86 -2.96
CA PHE A 118 16.19 -11.21 -3.41
C PHE A 118 15.01 -11.80 -2.64
N LYS A 119 14.99 -11.69 -1.31
CA LYS A 119 13.86 -12.15 -0.50
C LYS A 119 12.54 -11.48 -0.91
N GLN A 120 12.57 -10.20 -1.29
CA GLN A 120 11.38 -9.46 -1.69
C GLN A 120 10.87 -9.83 -3.10
N GLN A 121 11.77 -10.22 -4.01
CA GLN A 121 11.46 -10.39 -5.44
C GLN A 121 11.38 -11.85 -5.89
N GLU A 122 11.94 -12.79 -5.13
CA GLU A 122 11.71 -14.22 -5.35
C GLU A 122 10.36 -14.61 -4.75
N ILE A 123 9.38 -14.85 -5.63
CA ILE A 123 8.00 -15.18 -5.23
C ILE A 123 7.95 -16.64 -4.74
N PRO A 124 7.57 -16.89 -3.46
CA PRO A 124 7.37 -18.24 -2.95
C PRO A 124 6.07 -18.87 -3.47
N GLU A 125 5.86 -20.16 -3.17
CA GLU A 125 4.56 -20.80 -3.36
C GLU A 125 3.54 -20.18 -2.40
N GLY A 126 2.43 -19.66 -2.93
CA GLY A 126 1.37 -19.03 -2.15
C GLY A 126 0.42 -20.06 -1.54
N ASP A 127 0.10 -19.90 -0.26
CA ASP A 127 -1.02 -20.59 0.39
C ASP A 127 -2.36 -20.09 -0.18
N ILE A 128 -2.43 -18.80 -0.52
CA ILE A 128 -3.58 -18.14 -1.14
C ILE A 128 -3.07 -17.23 -2.26
N THR A 129 -3.73 -17.31 -3.42
CA THR A 129 -3.46 -16.42 -4.55
C THR A 129 -4.65 -15.48 -4.77
N ILE A 130 -4.38 -14.18 -4.86
CA ILE A 130 -5.39 -13.15 -5.13
C ILE A 130 -4.95 -12.34 -6.34
N LYS A 131 -5.82 -12.23 -7.32
CA LYS A 131 -5.62 -11.33 -8.45
C LYS A 131 -6.24 -9.98 -8.14
N VAL A 132 -5.47 -8.93 -8.39
CA VAL A 132 -5.83 -7.54 -8.15
C VAL A 132 -5.86 -6.79 -9.47
N VAL A 133 -6.95 -6.09 -9.73
CA VAL A 133 -7.10 -5.23 -10.91
C VAL A 133 -7.33 -3.79 -10.46
N GLY A 134 -6.42 -2.89 -10.85
CA GLY A 134 -6.62 -1.45 -10.72
C GLY A 134 -7.56 -0.92 -11.80
N ASN A 135 -8.56 -0.14 -11.39
CA ASN A 135 -9.53 0.54 -12.24
C ASN A 135 -9.62 2.02 -11.82
N GLN A 136 -10.01 2.92 -12.71
CA GLN A 136 -10.33 4.31 -12.36
C GLN A 136 -11.73 4.40 -11.70
N TRP A 137 -11.89 4.65 -10.40
CA TRP A 137 -10.88 4.70 -9.32
C TRP A 137 -11.31 3.77 -8.17
N TYR A 138 -11.00 2.49 -8.30
CA TYR A 138 -11.29 1.42 -7.35
C TYR A 138 -10.43 0.18 -7.63
N TRP A 139 -10.49 -0.82 -6.75
CA TRP A 139 -9.77 -2.08 -6.92
C TRP A 139 -10.74 -3.26 -7.01
N THR A 140 -10.51 -4.18 -7.94
CA THR A 140 -11.21 -5.47 -7.99
C THR A 140 -10.28 -6.55 -7.46
N TYR A 141 -10.81 -7.44 -6.61
CA TYR A 141 -10.10 -8.58 -6.04
C TYR A 141 -10.77 -9.88 -6.44
N GLU A 142 -9.99 -10.82 -6.97
CA GLU A 142 -10.42 -12.14 -7.40
C GLU A 142 -9.64 -13.21 -6.60
N TYR A 143 -10.33 -14.01 -5.79
CA TYR A 143 -9.75 -15.13 -5.06
C TYR A 143 -9.77 -16.34 -5.98
N VAL A 144 -8.66 -16.56 -6.69
CA VAL A 144 -8.62 -17.42 -7.90
C VAL A 144 -8.95 -18.89 -7.61
N ASP A 145 -8.69 -19.36 -6.38
CA ASP A 145 -8.97 -20.73 -5.96
C ASP A 145 -10.43 -20.95 -5.51
N HIS A 146 -11.21 -19.87 -5.42
CA HIS A 146 -12.55 -19.86 -4.82
C HIS A 146 -13.63 -19.29 -5.75
N ASP A 147 -13.28 -18.93 -6.99
CA ASP A 147 -14.19 -18.50 -8.06
C ASP A 147 -15.14 -17.34 -7.69
N PHE A 148 -14.67 -16.43 -6.83
CA PHE A 148 -15.40 -15.19 -6.52
C PHE A 148 -14.53 -13.95 -6.63
N ALA A 149 -15.17 -12.83 -6.90
CA ALA A 149 -14.54 -11.54 -6.98
C ALA A 149 -15.46 -10.44 -6.45
N PHE A 150 -14.86 -9.37 -5.93
CA PHE A 150 -15.58 -8.19 -5.46
C PHE A 150 -14.79 -6.92 -5.76
N ASP A 151 -15.51 -5.81 -5.85
CA ASP A 151 -14.94 -4.47 -5.99
C ASP A 151 -14.82 -3.81 -4.62
N SER A 152 -13.82 -2.93 -4.50
CA SER A 152 -13.48 -2.20 -3.29
C SER A 152 -13.32 -0.71 -3.61
N TYR A 153 -14.23 0.08 -3.09
CA TYR A 153 -14.29 1.53 -3.22
C TYR A 153 -13.95 2.22 -1.89
N LEU A 154 -13.42 3.44 -1.96
CA LEU A 154 -13.34 4.32 -0.78
C LEU A 154 -14.73 4.47 -0.16
N LEU A 155 -14.85 4.33 1.17
CA LEU A 155 -16.05 4.74 1.89
C LEU A 155 -16.24 6.25 1.69
N GLY A 156 -17.32 6.65 1.02
CA GLY A 156 -17.57 8.04 0.60
C GLY A 156 -17.33 8.31 -0.89
N HIS A 157 -16.92 7.30 -1.66
CA HIS A 157 -16.99 7.32 -3.13
C HIS A 157 -18.46 7.23 -3.58
N PRO A 158 -18.88 7.86 -4.70
CA PRO A 158 -20.26 7.80 -5.20
C PRO A 158 -20.85 6.39 -5.33
N ALA A 159 -20.02 5.39 -5.65
CA ALA A 159 -20.45 3.98 -5.73
C ALA A 159 -20.88 3.38 -4.37
N THR A 160 -20.46 3.99 -3.26
CA THR A 160 -20.78 3.53 -1.91
C THR A 160 -21.97 4.27 -1.30
N LEU A 161 -22.58 5.21 -2.03
CA LEU A 161 -23.71 6.00 -1.56
C LEU A 161 -25.01 5.39 -2.08
N ASP A 162 -25.53 4.39 -1.36
CA ASP A 162 -26.73 3.66 -1.74
C ASP A 162 -27.86 3.92 -0.75
N GLU A 163 -28.75 4.86 -1.10
CA GLU A 163 -29.93 5.22 -0.30
C GLU A 163 -30.89 4.04 -0.09
N GLY A 164 -30.85 3.03 -0.96
CA GLY A 164 -31.67 1.81 -0.84
C GLY A 164 -31.16 0.87 0.25
N ALA A 165 -29.83 0.74 0.37
CA ALA A 165 -29.20 -0.08 1.41
C ALA A 165 -29.05 0.67 2.74
N ARG A 166 -28.68 1.95 2.69
CA ARG A 166 -28.52 2.85 3.83
C ARG A 166 -29.16 4.20 3.52
N PRO A 167 -30.41 4.46 3.98
CA PRO A 167 -31.10 5.72 3.71
C PRO A 167 -30.34 6.99 4.14
N ALA A 168 -29.47 6.88 5.15
CA ALA A 168 -28.61 7.98 5.60
C ALA A 168 -27.50 8.36 4.60
N ASP A 169 -27.29 7.57 3.54
CA ASP A 169 -26.36 7.92 2.46
C ASP A 169 -26.86 9.09 1.61
N ALA A 170 -28.16 9.41 1.65
CA ALA A 170 -28.74 10.59 0.97
C ALA A 170 -28.13 11.92 1.45
N ASP A 171 -27.63 11.94 2.69
CA ASP A 171 -27.03 13.12 3.33
C ASP A 171 -25.49 13.13 3.22
N VAL A 172 -24.87 12.09 2.66
CA VAL A 172 -23.41 11.99 2.53
C VAL A 172 -22.94 12.72 1.27
N THR A 173 -22.05 13.69 1.44
CA THR A 173 -21.41 14.35 0.29
C THR A 173 -20.18 13.55 -0.16
N ALA A 174 -20.18 13.08 -1.41
CA ALA A 174 -19.07 12.31 -1.96
C ALA A 174 -17.72 13.03 -1.80
N PHE A 175 -16.70 12.28 -1.34
CA PHE A 175 -15.33 12.76 -1.09
C PHE A 175 -15.20 13.89 -0.05
N VAL A 176 -16.21 14.10 0.81
CA VAL A 176 -16.18 15.11 1.87
C VAL A 176 -16.40 14.46 3.23
N LEU A 177 -15.55 14.81 4.22
CA LEU A 177 -15.71 14.37 5.60
C LEU A 177 -16.69 15.26 6.36
N ASP A 178 -17.98 15.11 6.06
CA ASP A 178 -19.10 15.70 6.78
C ASP A 178 -19.63 14.75 7.89
N ASP A 179 -20.61 15.21 8.68
CA ASP A 179 -21.15 14.43 9.80
C ASP A 179 -21.85 13.15 9.36
N ALA A 180 -22.45 13.14 8.17
CA ALA A 180 -23.07 11.95 7.59
C ALA A 180 -21.99 10.92 7.20
N MET A 181 -20.86 11.38 6.66
CA MET A 181 -19.70 10.53 6.34
C MET A 181 -19.05 9.96 7.60
N ARG A 182 -18.92 10.74 8.68
CA ARG A 182 -18.46 10.23 9.99
C ARG A 182 -19.34 9.09 10.50
N ALA A 183 -20.65 9.25 10.39
CA ALA A 183 -21.59 8.18 10.74
C ALA A 183 -21.42 6.94 9.86
N LYS A 184 -21.17 7.11 8.55
CA LYS A 184 -20.91 5.99 7.63
C LYS A 184 -19.61 5.24 7.97
N LEU A 185 -18.55 5.94 8.36
CA LEU A 185 -17.31 5.32 8.85
C LEU A 185 -17.57 4.51 10.12
N ALA A 186 -18.29 5.10 11.09
CA ALA A 186 -18.64 4.43 12.34
C ALA A 186 -19.49 3.16 12.12
N ASP A 187 -20.48 3.21 11.21
CA ASP A 187 -21.30 2.06 10.83
C ASP A 187 -20.45 0.92 10.22
N ALA A 188 -19.37 1.26 9.52
CA ALA A 188 -18.42 0.31 8.94
C ALA A 188 -17.31 -0.15 9.92
N GLY A 189 -17.35 0.31 11.18
CA GLY A 189 -16.38 -0.06 12.22
C GLY A 189 -15.07 0.74 12.19
N TYR A 190 -15.08 1.93 11.59
CA TYR A 190 -13.93 2.83 11.49
C TYR A 190 -14.19 4.15 12.23
N SER A 191 -13.14 4.92 12.47
CA SER A 191 -13.23 6.27 13.02
C SER A 191 -12.91 7.32 11.96
N ASP A 192 -13.06 8.61 12.32
CA ASP A 192 -12.69 9.75 11.49
C ASP A 192 -11.23 9.66 10.98
N ASP A 193 -10.33 9.05 11.76
CA ASP A 193 -8.91 8.90 11.42
C ASP A 193 -8.66 7.99 10.21
N GLU A 194 -9.63 7.15 9.86
CA GLU A 194 -9.56 6.23 8.71
C GLU A 194 -10.23 6.80 7.45
N TRP A 195 -10.66 8.06 7.48
CA TRP A 195 -11.06 8.78 6.28
C TRP A 195 -9.93 8.77 5.22
N LEU A 196 -10.28 8.54 3.95
CA LEU A 196 -9.37 8.32 2.81
C LEU A 196 -8.57 7.01 2.83
N LEU A 197 -8.75 6.16 3.84
CA LEU A 197 -8.09 4.85 3.95
C LEU A 197 -9.10 3.70 3.85
N ALA A 198 -10.21 3.80 4.58
CA ALA A 198 -11.18 2.72 4.68
C ALA A 198 -11.97 2.53 3.38
N THR A 199 -12.18 1.26 3.02
CA THR A 199 -12.99 0.83 1.88
C THR A 199 -14.25 0.09 2.34
N ASP A 200 -15.25 0.04 1.46
CA ASP A 200 -16.53 -0.66 1.71
C ASP A 200 -16.36 -2.18 1.87
N THR A 201 -15.54 -2.78 1.02
CA THR A 201 -15.08 -4.17 1.12
C THR A 201 -13.58 -4.20 1.46
N ALA A 202 -13.09 -5.35 1.93
CA ALA A 202 -11.68 -5.51 2.28
C ALA A 202 -11.14 -6.85 1.79
N VAL A 203 -9.85 -6.87 1.46
CA VAL A 203 -9.11 -8.12 1.27
C VAL A 203 -8.98 -8.77 2.64
N VAL A 204 -9.41 -10.02 2.79
CA VAL A 204 -9.33 -10.77 4.06
C VAL A 204 -8.38 -11.94 3.86
N VAL A 205 -7.37 -12.04 4.71
CA VAL A 205 -6.35 -13.10 4.63
C VAL A 205 -6.03 -13.66 6.02
N PRO A 206 -5.69 -14.95 6.14
CA PRO A 206 -5.26 -15.54 7.40
C PRO A 206 -3.83 -15.12 7.77
N VAL A 207 -3.60 -14.89 9.06
CA VAL A 207 -2.27 -14.65 9.64
C VAL A 207 -1.35 -15.86 9.44
N GLY A 208 -0.06 -15.61 9.21
CA GLY A 208 0.97 -16.66 9.07
C GLY A 208 0.87 -17.50 7.80
N LYS A 209 0.13 -17.02 6.79
CA LYS A 209 0.03 -17.63 5.46
C LYS A 209 0.72 -16.78 4.42
N VAL A 210 1.31 -17.45 3.43
CA VAL A 210 1.97 -16.80 2.30
C VAL A 210 0.90 -16.39 1.29
N ILE A 211 0.72 -15.09 1.14
CA ILE A 211 -0.23 -14.50 0.19
C ILE A 211 0.54 -14.04 -1.04
N VAL A 212 0.16 -14.53 -2.21
CA VAL A 212 0.68 -14.06 -3.50
C VAL A 212 -0.38 -13.20 -4.18
N MET A 213 -0.01 -11.96 -4.49
CA MET A 213 -0.89 -11.02 -5.19
C MET A 213 -0.46 -10.91 -6.65
N GLN A 214 -1.37 -11.16 -7.57
CA GLN A 214 -1.16 -10.97 -9.01
C GLN A 214 -1.78 -9.63 -9.43
N VAL A 215 -0.95 -8.62 -9.66
CA VAL A 215 -1.38 -7.23 -9.87
C VAL A 215 -1.37 -6.87 -11.35
N THR A 216 -2.49 -6.33 -11.82
CA THR A 216 -2.66 -5.77 -13.16
C THR A 216 -3.59 -4.55 -13.11
N ALA A 217 -3.90 -3.97 -14.27
CA ALA A 217 -4.88 -2.88 -14.38
C ALA A 217 -5.70 -3.02 -15.67
N SER A 218 -6.93 -2.50 -15.64
CA SER A 218 -7.86 -2.55 -16.77
C SER A 218 -7.72 -1.35 -17.72
N ASP A 219 -7.29 -0.19 -17.21
CA ASP A 219 -7.30 1.08 -17.94
C ASP A 219 -5.92 1.76 -18.02
N VAL A 220 -5.49 2.45 -16.97
CA VAL A 220 -4.20 3.15 -16.83
C VAL A 220 -3.32 2.43 -15.81
N ILE A 221 -2.10 2.91 -15.62
CA ILE A 221 -1.24 2.35 -14.56
C ILE A 221 -1.78 2.78 -13.19
N HIS A 222 -1.89 1.82 -12.29
CA HIS A 222 -2.11 2.01 -10.86
C HIS A 222 -0.98 1.34 -10.10
N SER A 223 -0.87 1.55 -8.78
CA SER A 223 0.13 0.83 -7.98
C SER A 223 -0.47 0.40 -6.65
N TRP A 224 -0.49 -0.91 -6.43
CA TRP A 224 -1.03 -1.53 -5.23
C TRP A 224 0.05 -1.63 -4.16
N THR A 225 -0.22 -1.22 -2.94
CA THR A 225 0.77 -1.22 -1.85
C THR A 225 0.11 -1.35 -0.50
N ILE A 226 0.81 -1.99 0.44
CA ILE A 226 0.55 -1.90 1.88
C ILE A 226 1.88 -1.57 2.57
N PRO A 227 2.07 -0.35 3.10
CA PRO A 227 3.35 0.07 3.68
C PRO A 227 3.79 -0.84 4.83
N SER A 228 2.86 -1.25 5.69
CA SER A 228 3.12 -2.14 6.84
C SER A 228 3.58 -3.54 6.44
N PHE A 229 3.34 -3.95 5.18
CA PHE A 229 3.80 -5.22 4.63
C PHE A 229 5.08 -5.10 3.81
N GLY A 230 5.54 -3.87 3.51
CA GLY A 230 6.75 -3.66 2.71
C GLY A 230 6.59 -4.05 1.25
N VAL A 231 5.38 -4.00 0.71
CA VAL A 231 5.07 -4.41 -0.66
C VAL A 231 4.53 -3.24 -1.47
N LYS A 232 4.93 -3.17 -2.75
CA LYS A 232 4.40 -2.25 -3.75
C LYS A 232 4.61 -2.86 -5.12
N GLN A 233 3.58 -2.89 -5.94
CA GLN A 233 3.67 -3.38 -7.32
C GLN A 233 2.72 -2.59 -8.20
N ASP A 234 3.24 -2.12 -9.32
CA ASP A 234 2.44 -1.44 -10.33
C ASP A 234 1.53 -2.45 -11.04
N GLY A 235 0.24 -2.12 -11.10
CA GLY A 235 -0.72 -2.74 -12.01
C GLY A 235 -0.60 -2.06 -13.35
N VAL A 236 0.04 -2.72 -14.31
CA VAL A 236 0.27 -2.19 -15.66
C VAL A 236 -0.68 -2.88 -16.63
N PRO A 237 -1.51 -2.14 -17.40
CA PRO A 237 -2.39 -2.73 -18.40
C PRO A 237 -1.63 -3.65 -19.35
N GLY A 238 -2.15 -4.87 -19.56
CA GLY A 238 -1.52 -5.89 -20.41
C GLY A 238 -0.36 -6.65 -19.77
N ARG A 239 -0.06 -6.44 -18.49
CA ARG A 239 0.94 -7.22 -17.72
C ARG A 239 0.32 -7.75 -16.43
N LEU A 240 0.73 -8.94 -16.03
CA LEU A 240 0.42 -9.50 -14.72
C LEU A 240 1.74 -9.61 -13.95
N ALA A 241 1.90 -8.75 -12.95
CA ALA A 241 3.06 -8.75 -12.07
C ALA A 241 2.71 -9.42 -10.73
N GLU A 242 3.71 -9.86 -9.97
CA GLU A 242 3.49 -10.55 -8.70
C GLU A 242 4.21 -9.83 -7.56
N LEU A 243 3.59 -9.84 -6.39
CA LEU A 243 4.23 -9.58 -5.11
C LEU A 243 3.78 -10.64 -4.11
N TRP A 244 4.49 -10.75 -2.99
CA TRP A 244 4.09 -11.65 -1.92
C TRP A 244 4.24 -11.01 -0.55
N PHE A 245 3.49 -11.50 0.43
CA PHE A 245 3.69 -11.18 1.83
C PHE A 245 3.19 -12.31 2.74
N GLU A 246 3.68 -12.34 3.97
CA GLU A 246 3.21 -13.22 5.04
C GLU A 246 3.00 -12.33 6.27
N ALA A 247 1.73 -12.11 6.64
CA ALA A 247 1.38 -11.23 7.75
C ALA A 247 1.60 -11.95 9.09
N GLU A 248 2.35 -11.33 9.99
CA GLU A 248 2.78 -11.92 11.27
C GLU A 248 1.84 -11.55 12.45
N LYS A 249 0.87 -10.65 12.21
CA LYS A 249 -0.06 -10.16 13.24
C LYS A 249 -1.46 -9.90 12.65
N GLU A 250 -2.50 -10.34 13.35
CA GLU A 250 -3.89 -10.00 13.04
C GLU A 250 -4.14 -8.49 13.19
N GLY A 251 -5.00 -7.92 12.36
CA GLY A 251 -5.34 -6.51 12.39
C GLY A 251 -5.76 -5.94 11.03
N ILE A 252 -5.97 -4.63 10.99
CA ILE A 252 -6.35 -3.89 9.79
C ILE A 252 -5.15 -3.07 9.29
N TYR A 253 -4.91 -3.15 7.99
CA TYR A 253 -3.79 -2.53 7.31
C TYR A 253 -4.27 -1.80 6.06
N PHE A 254 -3.82 -0.55 5.90
CA PHE A 254 -4.25 0.30 4.80
C PHE A 254 -3.14 0.57 3.79
N GLY A 255 -3.57 0.81 2.57
CA GLY A 255 -2.76 1.25 1.45
C GLY A 255 -3.48 2.33 0.65
N GLN A 256 -2.74 2.98 -0.25
CA GLN A 256 -3.30 3.93 -1.19
C GLN A 256 -2.65 3.72 -2.56
N CYS A 257 -3.42 3.95 -3.62
CA CYS A 257 -2.87 3.89 -4.98
C CYS A 257 -1.61 4.76 -5.08
N SER A 258 -0.53 4.18 -5.61
CA SER A 258 0.82 4.78 -5.59
C SER A 258 1.39 5.11 -6.97
N GLU A 259 0.55 5.15 -8.01
CA GLU A 259 0.89 5.68 -9.33
C GLU A 259 -0.22 6.62 -9.80
N LEU A 260 0.15 7.78 -10.36
CA LEU A 260 -0.81 8.82 -10.70
C LEU A 260 -1.76 8.33 -11.80
N CYS A 261 -3.01 8.08 -11.43
CA CYS A 261 -3.99 7.45 -12.30
C CYS A 261 -5.20 8.34 -12.65
N GLY A 262 -5.12 9.67 -12.46
CA GLY A 262 -6.15 10.63 -12.89
C GLY A 262 -6.85 11.37 -11.75
N LYS A 263 -8.07 11.87 -12.01
CA LYS A 263 -8.73 12.88 -11.14
C LYS A 263 -8.95 12.40 -9.70
N ASP A 264 -9.29 11.12 -9.51
CA ASP A 264 -9.58 10.56 -8.19
C ASP A 264 -8.47 9.62 -7.71
N HIS A 265 -7.22 9.83 -8.17
CA HIS A 265 -6.05 9.07 -7.74
C HIS A 265 -5.93 8.98 -6.21
N ALA A 266 -6.25 10.06 -5.50
CA ALA A 266 -6.21 10.13 -4.04
C ALA A 266 -7.39 9.41 -3.33
N TYR A 267 -8.36 8.86 -4.06
CA TYR A 267 -9.62 8.35 -3.51
C TYR A 267 -9.89 6.87 -3.84
N MET A 268 -8.84 6.08 -4.10
CA MET A 268 -8.95 4.63 -4.31
C MET A 268 -7.98 3.84 -3.41
N PRO A 269 -8.23 3.84 -2.09
CA PRO A 269 -7.37 3.18 -1.12
C PRO A 269 -7.57 1.67 -1.11
N ILE A 270 -6.84 1.01 -0.24
CA ILE A 270 -6.78 -0.44 -0.09
C ILE A 270 -6.96 -0.76 1.39
N THR A 271 -7.88 -1.66 1.72
CA THR A 271 -8.02 -2.23 3.07
C THR A 271 -7.71 -3.72 3.04
N VAL A 272 -6.78 -4.15 3.90
CA VAL A 272 -6.50 -5.57 4.17
C VAL A 272 -6.80 -5.87 5.64
N LYS A 273 -7.61 -6.91 5.88
CA LYS A 273 -7.88 -7.47 7.21
C LYS A 273 -7.14 -8.80 7.33
N VAL A 274 -6.19 -8.85 8.26
CA VAL A 274 -5.48 -10.08 8.62
C VAL A 274 -6.20 -10.68 9.82
N VAL A 275 -6.66 -11.92 9.70
CA VAL A 275 -7.50 -12.58 10.71
C VAL A 275 -6.95 -13.95 11.07
N SER A 276 -7.51 -14.59 12.11
CA SER A 276 -7.21 -15.99 12.40
C SER A 276 -7.66 -16.90 11.24
N GLN A 277 -7.09 -18.10 11.13
CA GLN A 277 -7.52 -19.07 10.12
C GLN A 277 -9.02 -19.40 10.25
N GLU A 278 -9.54 -19.53 11.47
CA GLU A 278 -10.96 -19.80 11.72
C GLU A 278 -11.86 -18.67 11.22
N ALA A 279 -11.49 -17.41 11.49
CA ALA A 279 -12.23 -16.25 11.01
C ALA A 279 -12.15 -16.10 9.48
N TYR A 280 -11.01 -16.44 8.87
CA TYR A 280 -10.87 -16.48 7.42
C TYR A 280 -11.80 -17.52 6.79
N ASP A 281 -11.82 -18.74 7.33
CA ASP A 281 -12.66 -19.83 6.80
C ASP A 281 -14.16 -19.50 6.89
N GLN A 282 -14.58 -18.85 7.98
CA GLN A 282 -15.95 -18.37 8.16
C GLN A 282 -16.29 -17.24 7.17
N TRP A 283 -15.41 -16.25 7.04
CA TRP A 283 -15.57 -15.17 6.07
C TRP A 283 -15.65 -15.71 4.64
N LEU A 284 -14.77 -16.66 4.29
CA LEU A 284 -14.69 -17.24 2.96
C LEU A 284 -15.99 -17.93 2.55
N GLN A 285 -16.63 -18.68 3.46
CA GLN A 285 -17.94 -19.29 3.20
C GLN A 285 -19.00 -18.23 2.88
N GLY A 286 -19.07 -17.17 3.69
CA GLY A 286 -20.00 -16.06 3.45
C GLY A 286 -19.70 -15.32 2.14
N ALA A 287 -18.43 -15.05 1.84
CA ALA A 287 -18.00 -14.38 0.63
C ALA A 287 -18.32 -15.18 -0.64
N ILE A 288 -18.14 -16.50 -0.60
CA ILE A 288 -18.56 -17.37 -1.71
C ILE A 288 -20.08 -17.30 -1.87
N GLU A 289 -20.87 -17.37 -0.81
CA GLU A 289 -22.34 -17.27 -0.93
C GLU A 289 -22.81 -15.90 -1.45
N GLU A 290 -22.15 -14.82 -1.04
CA GLU A 290 -22.49 -13.45 -1.41
C GLU A 290 -22.08 -13.12 -2.86
N TYR A 291 -20.88 -13.56 -3.27
CA TYR A 291 -20.25 -13.15 -4.54
C TYR A 291 -20.23 -14.25 -5.62
N ALA A 292 -20.54 -15.51 -5.30
CA ALA A 292 -20.59 -16.56 -6.32
C ALA A 292 -21.73 -16.32 -7.31
N GLY A 293 -21.40 -16.34 -8.61
CA GLY A 293 -22.37 -16.28 -9.70
C GLY A 293 -22.33 -15.01 -10.55
N LEU A 294 -21.39 -14.08 -10.32
CA LEU A 294 -21.17 -12.93 -11.18
C LEU A 294 -20.01 -13.19 -12.16
N PRO A 295 -20.27 -13.53 -13.44
CA PRO A 295 -19.23 -13.51 -14.45
C PRO A 295 -18.74 -12.07 -14.62
N GLN A 296 -17.53 -11.78 -14.13
CA GLN A 296 -16.91 -10.48 -14.30
C GLN A 296 -16.36 -10.36 -15.73
N SER A 297 -17.01 -9.58 -16.58
CA SER A 297 -16.50 -9.27 -17.91
C SER A 297 -15.44 -8.17 -17.80
N TYR A 298 -14.16 -8.51 -17.98
CA TYR A 298 -13.09 -7.52 -18.10
C TYR A 298 -12.75 -7.29 -19.58
N GLN A 299 -12.75 -6.02 -20.01
CA GLN A 299 -12.05 -5.66 -21.25
C GLN A 299 -10.56 -5.60 -20.92
N VAL A 300 -9.83 -6.66 -21.26
CA VAL A 300 -8.38 -6.54 -21.39
C VAL A 300 -8.15 -5.59 -22.55
N ALA A 301 -7.36 -4.53 -22.35
CA ALA A 301 -6.88 -3.71 -23.44
C ALA A 301 -6.16 -4.62 -24.46
N SER A 302 -6.86 -4.99 -25.53
CA SER A 302 -6.27 -5.71 -26.64
C SER A 302 -5.37 -4.73 -27.40
N ASN A 303 -4.13 -5.16 -27.66
CA ASN A 303 -3.11 -4.45 -28.46
C ASN A 303 -3.68 -3.63 -29.62
#